data_AF-A0A5J5B300-F1
#
_entry.id   AF-A0A5J5B300-F1
#
_cell.length_a   1.000
_cell.length_b   1.000
_cell.length_c   1.000
_cell.angle_alpha   90.00
_cell.angle_beta   90.00
_cell.angle_gamma   90.00
#
_symmetry.space_group_name_H-M   'P 1'
#
loop_
_entity.id
_entity.type
_entity.pdbx_description
1 polymer ?
#
loop_
_entity_poly.entity_id
_entity_poly.type
_entity_poly.pdbx_seq_one_letter_code
_entity_poly.pdbx_strand_id
1 'polypeptide(L)'
;MSDGGLTVLDGTRLKAVDLSLPVFYDTVAGAKVLELAESKASSALFGLSLPGNVKSSALKRLDVDPISFRRTELDRDQASSKLKNYVTAITDELNDDPLVVAILDGKTLRLFMEDEDDFAMLAENLFIDLDIEDKGKISKNEIRNALVHMGVEMGIPPFSEFPLLNEILKKHGAEGEEELGQAQFAQLLQPVLQELVDALAEKHVVVIQNIKVINGSKLRKLLASEKQLNDVIEKILQEKHNEKDGEKSTEIIRSYLEINGKELGLPPSKADESVALLYNAVFADVVNGKSATGLENDDLGVLLKEILEKFAEQLEANPVFHNLGN
;
A
#
# COMPACT_ATOMS: atom_id res chain seq x y z
N MET A 1 -18.11 9.97 -0.87
CA MET A 1 -16.72 9.51 -0.69
C MET A 1 -16.26 9.08 -2.07
N SER A 2 -15.66 9.99 -2.82
CA SER A 2 -15.10 9.70 -4.15
C SER A 2 -13.98 8.68 -3.95
N ASP A 3 -14.23 7.45 -4.38
CA ASP A 3 -13.27 6.34 -4.34
C ASP A 3 -12.16 6.69 -5.34
N GLY A 4 -11.14 7.40 -4.87
CA GLY A 4 -10.13 8.13 -5.66
C GLY A 4 -9.15 7.24 -6.41
N GLY A 5 -9.65 6.27 -7.19
CA GLY A 5 -8.83 5.44 -8.07
C GLY A 5 -7.79 4.57 -7.35
N LEU A 6 -7.89 4.40 -6.03
CA LEU A 6 -6.98 3.58 -5.25
C LEU A 6 -7.31 2.10 -5.40
N THR A 7 -6.26 1.30 -5.59
CA THR A 7 -6.36 -0.15 -5.74
C THR A 7 -5.46 -0.83 -4.71
N VAL A 8 -6.01 -1.81 -3.99
CA VAL A 8 -5.21 -2.70 -3.13
C VAL A 8 -4.64 -3.83 -3.98
N LEU A 9 -3.33 -3.96 -3.95
CA LEU A 9 -2.57 -5.02 -4.61
C LEU A 9 -2.07 -6.02 -3.58
N ASP A 10 -2.77 -7.15 -3.50
CA ASP A 10 -2.38 -8.32 -2.72
C ASP A 10 -1.72 -9.39 -3.62
N GLY A 11 -1.40 -10.55 -3.04
CA GLY A 11 -0.81 -11.67 -3.78
C GLY A 11 -1.78 -12.39 -4.72
N THR A 12 -3.08 -12.08 -4.70
CA THR A 12 -4.10 -12.83 -5.45
C THR A 12 -3.84 -12.80 -6.95
N ARG A 13 -3.42 -11.65 -7.50
CA ARG A 13 -3.09 -11.49 -8.92
C ARG A 13 -1.90 -12.32 -9.37
N LEU A 14 -0.97 -12.62 -8.46
CA LEU A 14 0.24 -13.38 -8.77
C LEU A 14 0.00 -14.88 -8.90
N LYS A 15 -1.09 -15.40 -8.34
CA LYS A 15 -1.44 -16.83 -8.40
C LYS A 15 -1.74 -17.32 -9.82
N ALA A 16 -2.19 -16.44 -10.71
CA ALA A 16 -2.58 -16.77 -12.08
C ALA A 16 -1.48 -16.47 -13.13
N VAL A 17 -0.30 -16.02 -12.69
CA VAL A 17 0.78 -15.62 -13.58
C VAL A 17 1.36 -16.84 -14.28
N ASP A 18 1.55 -16.75 -15.60
CA ASP A 18 2.31 -17.77 -16.32
C ASP A 18 3.78 -17.69 -15.92
N LEU A 19 4.28 -18.77 -15.31
CA LEU A 19 5.65 -18.92 -14.82
C LEU A 19 6.51 -19.79 -15.74
N SER A 20 6.13 -19.91 -17.01
CA SER A 20 6.94 -20.55 -18.06
C SER A 20 8.31 -19.88 -18.23
N LEU A 21 9.35 -20.68 -18.45
CA LEU A 21 10.67 -20.17 -18.78
C LEU A 21 10.82 -20.00 -20.30
N PRO A 22 11.49 -18.92 -20.77
CA PRO A 22 11.93 -18.82 -22.16
C PRO A 22 12.79 -20.03 -22.56
N VAL A 23 12.85 -20.32 -23.86
CA VAL A 23 13.74 -21.39 -24.35
C VAL A 23 15.19 -20.93 -24.23
N PHE A 24 15.98 -21.68 -23.47
CA PHE A 24 17.42 -21.56 -23.41
C PHE A 24 18.04 -22.96 -23.50
N TYR A 25 19.24 -23.03 -24.09
CA TYR A 25 19.91 -24.30 -24.42
C TYR A 25 20.87 -24.78 -23.32
N ASP A 26 21.29 -23.90 -22.41
CA ASP A 26 22.29 -24.16 -21.36
C ASP A 26 21.77 -23.77 -19.95
N THR A 27 22.67 -23.49 -19.00
CA THR A 27 22.30 -22.97 -17.67
C THR A 27 21.92 -21.49 -17.72
N VAL A 28 21.22 -21.03 -16.69
CA VAL A 28 20.85 -19.62 -16.51
C VAL A 28 21.29 -19.13 -15.13
N ALA A 29 21.91 -17.95 -15.10
CA ALA A 29 22.29 -17.30 -13.86
C ALA A 29 21.07 -16.95 -12.99
N GLY A 30 21.16 -17.14 -11.68
CA GLY A 30 20.10 -16.81 -10.73
C GLY A 30 19.63 -15.35 -10.81
N ALA A 31 20.51 -14.41 -11.17
CA ALA A 31 20.12 -13.02 -11.41
C ALA A 31 19.05 -12.88 -12.51
N LYS A 32 19.15 -13.68 -13.59
CA LYS A 32 18.18 -13.63 -14.68
C LYS A 32 16.85 -14.28 -14.30
N VAL A 33 16.90 -15.30 -13.44
CA VAL A 33 15.69 -15.91 -12.85
C VAL A 33 14.93 -14.89 -12.00
N LEU A 34 15.63 -14.13 -11.15
CA LEU A 34 15.03 -13.06 -10.35
C LEU A 34 14.44 -11.96 -11.24
N GLU A 35 15.18 -11.49 -12.25
CA GLU A 35 14.71 -10.47 -13.19
C GLU A 35 13.43 -10.92 -13.91
N LEU A 36 13.38 -12.16 -14.38
CA LEU A 36 12.19 -12.71 -15.04
C LEU A 36 11.00 -12.80 -14.08
N ALA A 37 11.22 -13.27 -12.85
CA ALA A 37 10.18 -13.35 -11.84
C ALA A 37 9.62 -11.96 -11.47
N GLU A 38 10.51 -10.98 -11.28
CA GLU A 38 10.14 -9.58 -11.00
C GLU A 38 9.40 -8.94 -12.17
N SER A 39 9.82 -9.20 -13.41
CA SER A 39 9.14 -8.71 -14.61
C SER A 39 7.73 -9.28 -14.74
N LYS A 40 7.56 -10.59 -14.49
CA LYS A 40 6.26 -11.26 -14.51
C LYS A 40 5.33 -10.75 -13.41
N ALA A 41 5.85 -10.60 -12.20
CA ALA A 41 5.10 -10.03 -11.08
C ALA A 41 4.72 -8.57 -11.35
N SER A 42 5.65 -7.76 -11.85
CA SER A 42 5.41 -6.38 -12.25
C SER A 42 4.29 -6.28 -13.28
N SER A 43 4.33 -7.08 -14.34
CA SER A 43 3.29 -7.11 -15.37
C SER A 43 1.90 -7.45 -14.81
N ALA A 44 1.83 -8.42 -13.90
CA ALA A 44 0.58 -8.79 -13.22
C ALA A 44 0.05 -7.70 -12.27
N LEU A 45 0.94 -6.82 -11.80
CA LEU A 45 0.68 -5.70 -10.90
C LEU A 45 0.73 -4.36 -11.66
N PHE A 46 0.16 -4.33 -12.87
CA PHE A 46 0.01 -3.11 -13.67
C PHE A 46 1.35 -2.44 -14.06
N GLY A 47 2.42 -3.22 -14.22
CA GLY A 47 3.75 -2.68 -14.54
C GLY A 47 4.45 -2.01 -13.35
N LEU A 48 3.93 -2.19 -12.12
CA LEU A 48 4.54 -1.63 -10.92
C LEU A 48 5.96 -2.17 -10.71
N SER A 49 6.90 -1.27 -10.41
CA SER A 49 8.21 -1.69 -9.92
C SER A 49 8.08 -2.15 -8.47
N LEU A 50 8.39 -3.42 -8.21
CA LEU A 50 8.26 -3.98 -6.86
C LEU A 50 9.13 -3.22 -5.85
N PRO A 51 8.59 -2.87 -4.67
CA PRO A 51 9.36 -2.25 -3.60
C PRO A 51 10.55 -3.11 -3.14
N GLY A 52 11.61 -2.44 -2.68
CA GLY A 52 12.83 -3.12 -2.22
C GLY A 52 12.60 -4.05 -1.04
N ASN A 53 11.73 -3.68 -0.10
CA ASN A 53 11.33 -4.53 1.02
C ASN A 53 10.64 -5.82 0.54
N VAL A 54 9.74 -5.75 -0.45
CA VAL A 54 9.08 -6.93 -1.02
C VAL A 54 10.09 -7.87 -1.66
N LYS A 55 11.02 -7.34 -2.47
CA LYS A 55 12.11 -8.14 -3.07
C LYS A 55 13.00 -8.79 -2.02
N SER A 56 13.39 -8.04 -1.00
CA SER A 56 14.24 -8.56 0.09
C SER A 56 13.53 -9.61 0.94
N SER A 57 12.27 -9.39 1.32
CA SER A 57 11.45 -10.37 2.05
C SER A 57 11.26 -11.64 1.23
N ALA A 58 10.93 -11.51 -0.06
CA ALA A 58 10.80 -12.65 -0.95
C ALA A 58 12.10 -13.45 -1.02
N LEU A 59 13.24 -12.79 -1.25
CA LEU A 59 14.54 -13.47 -1.37
C LEU A 59 14.95 -14.21 -0.08
N LYS A 60 14.69 -13.64 1.09
CA LYS A 60 14.92 -14.31 2.39
C LYS A 60 14.16 -15.64 2.49
N ARG A 61 12.94 -15.71 1.94
CA ARG A 61 12.12 -16.92 1.97
C ARG A 61 12.60 -18.04 1.03
N LEU A 62 13.56 -17.79 0.12
CA LEU A 62 14.17 -18.84 -0.69
C LEU A 62 15.32 -19.57 0.00
N ASP A 63 15.72 -19.08 1.18
CA ASP A 63 16.86 -19.61 1.93
C ASP A 63 18.14 -19.67 1.07
N VAL A 64 18.44 -18.55 0.40
CA VAL A 64 19.64 -18.40 -0.43
C VAL A 64 20.42 -17.17 0.01
N ASP A 65 21.74 -17.22 -0.12
CA ASP A 65 22.57 -16.03 0.01
C ASP A 65 22.35 -15.11 -1.22
N PRO A 66 21.88 -13.86 -1.03
CA PRO A 66 21.51 -12.97 -2.14
C PRO A 66 22.62 -12.68 -3.15
N ILE A 67 23.88 -12.66 -2.71
CA ILE A 67 25.02 -12.26 -3.53
C ILE A 67 25.49 -13.43 -4.39
N SER A 68 25.69 -14.59 -3.78
CA SER A 68 26.13 -15.80 -4.47
C SER A 68 25.03 -16.38 -5.37
N PHE A 69 23.76 -16.33 -4.95
CA PHE A 69 22.64 -16.84 -5.75
C PHE A 69 22.55 -16.16 -7.11
N ARG A 70 22.80 -14.85 -7.17
CA ARG A 70 22.77 -14.09 -8.44
C ARG A 70 23.75 -14.61 -9.49
N ARG A 71 24.85 -15.22 -9.07
CA ARG A 71 25.90 -15.78 -9.93
C ARG A 71 25.83 -17.30 -10.07
N THR A 72 24.86 -17.93 -9.41
CA THR A 72 24.69 -19.39 -9.48
C THR A 72 24.11 -19.76 -10.83
N GLU A 73 24.76 -20.67 -11.53
CA GLU A 73 24.25 -21.25 -12.77
C GLU A 73 23.26 -22.36 -12.44
N LEU A 74 22.03 -22.20 -12.94
CA LEU A 74 20.92 -23.10 -12.68
C LEU A 74 20.56 -23.83 -13.97
N ASP A 75 20.33 -25.14 -13.88
CA ASP A 75 19.66 -25.85 -14.98
C ASP A 75 18.19 -25.42 -15.10
N ARG A 76 17.51 -25.92 -16.13
CA ARG A 76 16.11 -25.54 -16.42
C ARG A 76 15.15 -25.86 -15.28
N ASP A 77 15.31 -27.00 -14.62
CA ASP A 77 14.40 -27.45 -13.57
C ASP A 77 14.65 -26.65 -12.29
N GLN A 78 15.91 -26.42 -11.95
CA GLN A 78 16.32 -25.54 -10.85
C GLN A 78 15.83 -24.11 -11.04
N ALA A 79 16.01 -23.56 -12.24
CA ALA A 79 15.54 -22.22 -12.58
C ALA A 79 14.01 -22.11 -12.49
N SER A 80 13.29 -23.11 -12.99
CA SER A 80 11.83 -23.15 -12.96
C SER A 80 11.31 -23.21 -11.52
N SER A 81 11.92 -24.06 -10.70
CA SER A 81 11.60 -24.19 -9.28
C SER A 81 11.88 -22.89 -8.52
N LYS A 82 13.07 -22.30 -8.69
CA LYS A 82 13.43 -21.04 -8.01
C LYS A 82 12.58 -19.86 -8.46
N LEU A 83 12.20 -19.79 -9.73
CA LEU A 83 11.27 -18.78 -10.24
C LEU A 83 9.91 -18.89 -9.54
N LYS A 84 9.32 -20.09 -9.50
CA LYS A 84 8.04 -20.34 -8.83
C LYS A 84 8.11 -19.99 -7.34
N ASN A 85 9.15 -20.43 -6.66
CA ASN A 85 9.34 -20.16 -5.24
C ASN A 85 9.48 -18.66 -4.97
N TYR A 86 10.19 -17.91 -5.82
CA TYR A 86 10.31 -16.45 -5.67
C TYR A 86 8.96 -15.74 -5.86
N VAL A 87 8.18 -16.10 -6.88
CA VAL A 87 6.85 -15.51 -7.10
C VAL A 87 5.87 -15.88 -5.98
N THR A 88 5.92 -17.12 -5.47
CA THR A 88 5.14 -17.50 -4.27
C THR A 88 5.57 -16.69 -3.05
N ALA A 89 6.87 -16.47 -2.87
CA ALA A 89 7.36 -15.67 -1.75
C ALA A 89 6.89 -14.20 -1.84
N ILE A 90 6.86 -13.60 -3.04
CA ILE A 90 6.25 -12.27 -3.28
C ILE A 90 4.74 -12.31 -2.98
N THR A 91 4.05 -13.34 -3.47
CA THR A 91 2.60 -13.55 -3.26
C THR A 91 2.27 -13.53 -1.78
N ASP A 92 3.02 -14.32 -0.99
CA ASP A 92 2.81 -14.42 0.43
C ASP A 92 3.17 -13.12 1.16
N GLU A 93 4.18 -12.37 0.70
CA GLU A 93 4.52 -11.06 1.25
C GLU A 93 3.41 -10.04 1.00
N LEU A 94 2.86 -9.98 -0.21
CA LEU A 94 1.76 -9.07 -0.56
C LEU A 94 0.43 -9.47 0.09
N ASN A 95 0.24 -10.73 0.47
CA ASN A 95 -0.91 -11.13 1.29
C ASN A 95 -0.77 -10.63 2.74
N ASP A 96 0.47 -10.62 3.26
CA ASP A 96 0.81 -10.13 4.61
C ASP A 96 0.83 -8.61 4.69
N ASP A 97 1.26 -7.97 3.61
CA ASP A 97 1.52 -6.55 3.50
C ASP A 97 1.11 -6.04 2.10
N PRO A 98 -0.20 -5.90 1.83
CA PRO A 98 -0.68 -5.43 0.54
C PRO A 98 -0.22 -3.99 0.26
N LEU A 99 -0.01 -3.68 -1.01
CA LEU A 99 0.31 -2.33 -1.45
C LEU A 99 -0.97 -1.59 -1.84
N VAL A 100 -1.10 -0.32 -1.47
CA VAL A 100 -2.12 0.56 -2.02
C VAL A 100 -1.49 1.37 -3.14
N VAL A 101 -2.12 1.38 -4.31
CA VAL A 101 -1.63 2.14 -5.48
C VAL A 101 -2.71 3.00 -6.08
N ALA A 102 -2.32 4.13 -6.66
CA ALA A 102 -3.14 4.88 -7.59
C ALA A 102 -2.77 4.48 -9.02
N ILE A 103 -3.75 4.10 -9.84
CA ILE A 103 -3.55 3.80 -11.26
C ILE A 103 -4.01 5.00 -12.07
N LEU A 104 -3.05 5.73 -12.63
CA LEU A 104 -3.27 6.97 -13.36
C LEU A 104 -3.34 6.67 -14.84
N ASP A 105 -4.56 6.50 -15.36
CA ASP A 105 -4.84 6.15 -16.76
C ASP A 105 -5.60 7.25 -17.52
N GLY A 106 -5.68 8.45 -16.92
CA GLY A 106 -6.34 9.63 -17.49
C GLY A 106 -7.86 9.66 -17.29
N LYS A 107 -8.51 8.61 -16.78
CA LYS A 107 -9.97 8.61 -16.60
C LYS A 107 -10.45 9.62 -15.57
N THR A 108 -9.76 9.73 -14.44
CA THR A 108 -10.10 10.72 -13.39
C THR A 108 -10.05 12.15 -13.94
N LEU A 109 -8.99 12.48 -14.68
CA LEU A 109 -8.84 13.78 -15.32
C LEU A 109 -9.92 14.03 -16.37
N ARG A 110 -10.28 13.00 -17.15
CA ARG A 110 -11.32 13.09 -18.17
C ARG A 110 -12.68 13.49 -17.58
N LEU A 111 -13.03 13.02 -16.38
CA LEU A 111 -14.28 13.40 -15.72
C LEU A 111 -14.40 14.92 -15.55
N PHE A 112 -13.31 15.61 -15.21
CA PHE A 112 -13.32 17.09 -15.09
C PHE A 112 -13.40 17.82 -16.44
N MET A 113 -13.14 17.12 -17.54
CA MET A 113 -13.10 17.71 -18.89
C MET A 113 -14.34 17.38 -19.72
N GLU A 114 -15.20 16.48 -19.24
CA GLU A 114 -16.42 16.07 -19.94
C GLU A 114 -17.52 17.15 -19.89
N ASP A 115 -17.55 17.94 -18.82
CA ASP A 115 -18.45 19.10 -18.66
C ASP A 115 -17.65 20.41 -18.60
N GLU A 116 -18.09 21.42 -19.37
CA GLU A 116 -17.47 22.74 -19.43
C GLU A 116 -17.57 23.48 -18.08
N ASP A 117 -18.68 23.29 -17.36
CA ASP A 117 -18.90 23.92 -16.05
C ASP A 117 -17.99 23.30 -14.97
N ASP A 118 -17.79 21.97 -15.00
CA ASP A 118 -16.87 21.27 -14.09
C ASP A 118 -15.42 21.71 -14.31
N PHE A 119 -15.01 21.82 -15.58
CA PHE A 119 -13.68 22.32 -15.92
C PHE A 119 -13.50 23.78 -15.49
N ALA A 120 -14.50 24.63 -15.77
CA ALA A 120 -14.45 26.05 -15.41
C ALA A 120 -14.30 26.23 -13.89
N MET A 121 -15.05 25.48 -13.10
CA MET A 121 -14.98 25.48 -11.64
C MET A 121 -13.61 24.99 -11.13
N LEU A 122 -13.06 23.91 -11.72
CA LEU A 122 -11.72 23.44 -11.38
C LEU A 122 -10.66 24.50 -11.65
N ALA A 123 -10.68 25.10 -12.85
CA ALA A 123 -9.70 26.10 -13.26
C ALA A 123 -9.81 27.38 -12.42
N GLU A 124 -11.02 27.79 -12.06
CA GLU A 124 -11.27 28.91 -11.16
C GLU A 124 -10.69 28.65 -9.76
N ASN A 125 -11.00 27.51 -9.15
CA ASN A 125 -10.48 27.15 -7.83
C ASN A 125 -8.95 27.12 -7.82
N LEU A 126 -8.34 26.48 -8.82
CA LEU A 126 -6.88 26.44 -8.95
C LEU A 126 -6.28 27.83 -9.11
N PHE A 127 -6.91 28.70 -9.89
CA PHE A 127 -6.43 30.08 -10.07
C PHE A 127 -6.47 30.86 -8.76
N ILE A 128 -7.58 30.77 -8.02
CA ILE A 128 -7.77 31.45 -6.73
C ILE A 128 -6.72 30.97 -5.71
N ASP A 129 -6.47 29.66 -5.65
CA ASP A 129 -5.50 29.08 -4.71
C ASP A 129 -4.06 29.50 -5.04
N LEU A 130 -3.75 29.75 -6.32
CA LEU A 130 -2.41 30.15 -6.78
C LEU A 130 -2.20 31.67 -6.76
N ASP A 131 -3.26 32.47 -6.92
CA ASP A 131 -3.21 33.94 -6.79
C ASP A 131 -3.24 34.39 -5.33
N ILE A 132 -2.26 33.93 -4.55
CA ILE A 132 -2.17 34.15 -3.09
C ILE A 132 -2.19 35.64 -2.72
N GLU A 133 -1.68 36.51 -3.59
CA GLU A 133 -1.63 37.96 -3.38
C GLU A 133 -2.86 38.71 -3.93
N ASP A 134 -3.85 38.00 -4.48
CA ASP A 134 -5.10 38.53 -5.04
C ASP A 134 -4.87 39.67 -6.04
N LYS A 135 -3.93 39.45 -6.97
CA LYS A 135 -3.57 40.43 -8.01
C LYS A 135 -4.51 40.37 -9.21
N GLY A 136 -5.34 39.33 -9.30
CA GLY A 136 -6.11 38.96 -10.47
C GLY A 136 -5.26 38.38 -11.60
N LYS A 137 -4.00 38.00 -11.31
CA LYS A 137 -3.03 37.55 -12.31
C LYS A 137 -1.95 36.65 -11.70
N ILE A 138 -1.59 35.59 -12.43
CA ILE A 138 -0.51 34.66 -12.05
C ILE A 138 0.44 34.39 -13.22
N SER A 139 1.68 34.00 -12.93
CA SER A 139 2.68 33.66 -13.96
C SER A 139 2.27 32.40 -14.73
N LYS A 140 2.59 32.31 -16.03
CA LYS A 140 2.39 31.09 -16.84
C LYS A 140 3.00 29.84 -16.21
N ASN A 141 4.13 30.00 -15.52
CA ASN A 141 4.79 28.92 -14.79
C ASN A 141 3.89 28.29 -13.69
N GLU A 142 2.87 28.99 -13.21
CA GLU A 142 1.93 28.48 -12.22
C GLU A 142 1.06 27.33 -12.74
N ILE A 143 0.97 27.10 -14.05
CA ILE A 143 0.34 25.88 -14.59
C ILE A 143 1.00 24.63 -14.00
N ARG A 144 2.32 24.63 -13.83
CA ARG A 144 3.03 23.51 -13.18
C ARG A 144 2.55 23.32 -11.75
N ASN A 145 2.42 24.41 -10.99
CA ASN A 145 1.99 24.36 -9.60
C ASN A 145 0.50 23.96 -9.49
N ALA A 146 -0.33 24.34 -10.46
CA ALA A 146 -1.70 23.86 -10.57
C ALA A 146 -1.77 22.34 -10.70
N LEU A 147 -0.93 21.75 -11.56
CA LEU A 147 -0.83 20.29 -11.71
C LEU A 147 -0.32 19.62 -10.42
N VAL A 148 0.63 20.25 -9.72
CA VAL A 148 1.10 19.77 -8.40
C VAL A 148 -0.04 19.83 -7.37
N HIS A 149 -0.83 20.91 -7.37
CA HIS A 149 -1.95 21.11 -6.45
C HIS A 149 -3.06 20.09 -6.68
N MET A 150 -3.36 19.77 -7.95
CA MET A 150 -4.25 18.67 -8.32
C MET A 150 -3.72 17.31 -7.80
N GLY A 151 -2.44 17.04 -8.02
CA GLY A 151 -1.76 15.87 -7.46
C GLY A 151 -2.35 14.51 -7.90
N VAL A 152 -1.88 13.45 -7.24
CA VAL A 152 -2.26 12.06 -7.55
C VAL A 152 -3.75 11.81 -7.34
N GLU A 153 -4.35 12.46 -6.34
CA GLU A 153 -5.76 12.33 -6.00
C GLU A 153 -6.68 12.78 -7.15
N MET A 154 -6.25 13.78 -7.92
CA MET A 154 -6.97 14.27 -9.10
C MET A 154 -6.50 13.64 -10.41
N GLY A 155 -5.60 12.65 -10.35
CA GLY A 155 -5.14 11.93 -11.53
C GLY A 155 -3.83 12.44 -12.13
N ILE A 156 -3.14 13.40 -11.51
CA ILE A 156 -1.86 13.92 -11.99
C ILE A 156 -0.70 13.04 -11.47
N PRO A 157 0.13 12.47 -12.34
CA PRO A 157 1.30 11.71 -11.91
C PRO A 157 2.38 12.64 -11.32
N PRO A 158 3.17 12.16 -10.34
CA PRO A 158 4.36 12.87 -9.90
C PRO A 158 5.31 13.08 -11.09
N PHE A 159 5.90 14.26 -11.21
CA PHE A 159 6.81 14.61 -12.30
C PHE A 159 8.03 13.68 -12.42
N SER A 160 8.47 13.08 -11.31
CA SER A 160 9.54 12.09 -11.27
C SER A 160 9.15 10.75 -11.92
N GLU A 161 7.89 10.36 -11.76
CA GLU A 161 7.35 9.10 -12.30
C GLU A 161 6.85 9.26 -13.74
N PHE A 162 6.54 10.49 -14.16
CA PHE A 162 6.07 10.79 -15.52
C PHE A 162 6.80 12.00 -16.15
N PRO A 163 8.06 11.82 -16.60
CA PRO A 163 8.85 12.91 -17.19
C PRO A 163 8.22 13.57 -18.42
N LEU A 164 7.35 12.85 -19.15
CA LEU A 164 6.59 13.36 -20.30
C LEU A 164 5.76 14.61 -19.93
N LEU A 165 5.35 14.75 -18.66
CA LEU A 165 4.60 15.90 -18.21
C LEU A 165 5.34 17.23 -18.45
N ASN A 166 6.68 17.24 -18.30
CA ASN A 166 7.48 18.43 -18.58
C ASN A 166 7.48 18.77 -20.08
N GLU A 167 7.46 17.76 -20.96
CA GLU A 167 7.43 17.97 -22.40
C GLU A 167 6.06 18.48 -22.86
N ILE A 168 4.96 18.02 -22.23
CA ILE A 168 3.61 18.55 -22.46
C ILE A 168 3.55 20.03 -22.08
N LEU A 169 4.05 20.40 -20.90
CA LEU A 169 4.08 21.81 -20.45
C LEU A 169 4.84 22.70 -21.45
N LYS A 170 6.04 22.28 -21.87
CA LYS A 170 6.85 22.98 -22.87
C LYS A 170 6.11 23.15 -24.19
N LYS A 171 5.49 22.08 -24.69
CA LYS A 171 4.78 22.06 -25.97
C LYS A 171 3.64 23.06 -26.01
N HIS A 172 2.92 23.23 -24.89
CA HIS A 172 1.84 24.20 -24.77
C HIS A 172 2.29 25.62 -24.39
N GLY A 173 3.60 25.84 -24.19
CA GLY A 173 4.10 27.14 -23.76
C GLY A 173 3.65 27.53 -22.36
N ALA A 174 3.47 26.53 -21.49
CA ALA A 174 3.17 26.69 -20.07
C ALA A 174 4.43 26.98 -19.22
N GLU A 175 5.45 27.53 -19.87
CA GLU A 175 6.70 27.99 -19.27
C GLU A 175 6.86 29.50 -19.52
N GLY A 176 7.47 30.21 -18.58
CA GLY A 176 7.77 31.64 -18.68
C GLY A 176 7.07 32.49 -17.61
N GLU A 177 7.45 33.77 -17.58
CA GLU A 177 7.03 34.74 -16.56
C GLU A 177 5.88 35.66 -17.01
N GLU A 178 5.27 35.37 -18.15
CA GLU A 178 4.13 36.16 -18.63
C GLU A 178 2.93 35.98 -17.69
N GLU A 179 2.28 37.09 -17.33
CA GLU A 179 1.12 37.05 -16.46
C GLU A 179 -0.15 36.67 -17.22
N LEU A 180 -0.95 35.78 -16.64
CA LEU A 180 -2.25 35.34 -17.10
C LEU A 180 -3.34 35.80 -16.14
N GLY A 181 -4.43 36.36 -16.67
CA GLY A 181 -5.70 36.41 -15.93
C GLY A 181 -6.40 35.04 -15.93
N GLN A 182 -7.42 34.88 -15.08
CA GLN A 182 -8.17 33.63 -14.88
C GLN A 182 -8.60 32.94 -16.19
N ALA A 183 -9.23 33.68 -17.12
CA ALA A 183 -9.66 33.11 -18.39
C ALA A 183 -8.50 32.61 -19.26
N GLN A 184 -7.36 33.31 -19.24
CA GLN A 184 -6.17 32.91 -20.00
C GLN A 184 -5.48 31.69 -19.36
N PHE A 185 -5.50 31.62 -18.03
CA PHE A 185 -5.04 30.45 -17.29
C PHE A 185 -5.85 29.21 -17.65
N ALA A 186 -7.19 29.29 -17.62
CA ALA A 186 -8.05 28.18 -18.02
C ALA A 186 -7.81 27.75 -19.48
N GLN A 187 -7.69 28.70 -20.41
CA GLN A 187 -7.39 28.44 -21.82
C GLN A 187 -6.04 27.74 -22.03
N LEU A 188 -5.05 27.99 -21.17
CA LEU A 188 -3.75 27.32 -21.23
C LEU A 188 -3.75 25.96 -20.53
N LEU A 189 -4.46 25.84 -19.40
CA LEU A 189 -4.55 24.62 -18.60
C LEU A 189 -5.29 23.50 -19.36
N GLN A 190 -6.39 23.83 -20.05
CA GLN A 190 -7.24 22.85 -20.74
C GLN A 190 -6.48 21.97 -21.74
N PRO A 191 -5.72 22.52 -22.72
CA PRO A 191 -4.99 21.68 -23.67
C PRO A 191 -3.86 20.86 -23.01
N VAL A 192 -3.24 21.37 -21.94
CA VAL A 192 -2.23 20.62 -21.16
C VAL A 192 -2.87 19.38 -20.51
N LEU A 193 -4.04 19.54 -19.88
CA LEU A 193 -4.76 18.42 -19.28
C LEU A 193 -5.27 17.43 -20.33
N GLN A 194 -5.71 17.91 -21.50
CA GLN A 194 -6.14 17.04 -22.60
C GLN A 194 -5.00 16.13 -23.08
N GLU A 195 -3.83 16.70 -23.35
CA GLU A 195 -2.68 15.91 -23.80
C GLU A 195 -2.17 14.96 -22.71
N LEU A 196 -2.28 15.35 -21.44
CA LEU A 196 -1.98 14.46 -20.32
C LEU A 196 -2.94 13.28 -20.26
N VAL A 197 -4.26 13.51 -20.44
CA VAL A 197 -5.27 12.44 -20.51
C VAL A 197 -4.91 11.45 -21.62
N ASP A 198 -4.58 11.94 -22.81
CA ASP A 198 -4.24 11.10 -23.95
C ASP A 198 -2.95 10.31 -23.70
N ALA A 199 -1.92 10.95 -23.16
CA ALA A 199 -0.65 10.30 -22.83
C ALA A 199 -0.80 9.20 -21.75
N LEU A 200 -1.64 9.44 -20.72
CA LEU A 200 -1.93 8.45 -19.67
C LEU A 200 -2.82 7.31 -20.18
N ALA A 201 -3.71 7.57 -21.15
CA ALA A 201 -4.51 6.53 -21.78
C ALA A 201 -3.66 5.58 -22.65
N GLU A 202 -2.58 6.09 -23.27
CA GLU A 202 -1.61 5.26 -23.98
C GLU A 202 -0.70 4.47 -23.02
N LYS A 203 -0.25 5.11 -21.95
CA LYS A 203 0.62 4.51 -20.95
C LYS A 203 0.30 5.03 -19.55
N HIS A 204 -0.40 4.19 -18.79
CA HIS A 204 -0.76 4.50 -17.41
C HIS A 204 0.49 4.57 -16.51
N VAL A 205 0.35 5.29 -15.41
CA VAL A 205 1.36 5.39 -14.34
C VAL A 205 0.79 4.78 -13.07
N VAL A 206 1.58 3.97 -12.37
CA VAL A 206 1.18 3.37 -11.09
C VAL A 206 2.00 3.99 -9.97
N VAL A 207 1.33 4.62 -9.01
CA VAL A 207 1.98 5.30 -7.88
C VAL A 207 1.61 4.61 -6.58
N ILE A 208 2.61 4.10 -5.87
CA ILE A 208 2.39 3.51 -4.54
C ILE A 208 2.03 4.63 -3.57
N GLN A 209 0.94 4.44 -2.84
CA GLN A 209 0.52 5.30 -1.75
C GLN A 209 1.14 4.82 -0.45
N ASN A 210 1.53 5.75 0.43
CA ASN A 210 2.07 5.41 1.75
C ASN A 210 0.95 5.05 2.75
N ILE A 211 0.15 4.04 2.38
CA ILE A 211 -0.99 3.56 3.15
C ILE A 211 -0.73 2.11 3.52
N LYS A 212 -0.78 1.83 4.82
CA LYS A 212 -0.68 0.48 5.35
C LYS A 212 -2.05 -0.18 5.38
N VAL A 213 -2.16 -1.37 4.78
CA VAL A 213 -3.37 -2.20 4.87
C VAL A 213 -3.18 -3.22 5.99
N ILE A 214 -4.14 -3.25 6.91
CA ILE A 214 -4.16 -4.19 8.04
C ILE A 214 -5.42 -5.04 7.90
N ASN A 215 -5.24 -6.26 7.38
CA ASN A 215 -6.32 -7.14 6.92
C ASN A 215 -6.41 -8.46 7.71
N GLY A 216 -5.68 -8.58 8.83
CA GLY A 216 -5.70 -9.77 9.69
C GLY A 216 -4.87 -10.97 9.19
N SER A 217 -4.25 -10.93 8.00
CA SER A 217 -3.50 -12.08 7.47
C SER A 217 -2.32 -12.49 8.36
N LYS A 218 -1.59 -11.52 8.93
CA LYS A 218 -0.51 -11.76 9.89
C LYS A 218 -1.01 -12.43 11.17
N LEU A 219 -2.20 -12.03 11.65
CA LEU A 219 -2.84 -12.67 12.80
C LEU A 219 -3.21 -14.12 12.49
N ARG A 220 -3.74 -14.41 11.30
CA ARG A 220 -4.00 -15.80 10.87
C ARG A 220 -2.72 -16.64 10.85
N LYS A 221 -1.60 -16.09 10.38
CA LYS A 221 -0.31 -16.79 10.40
C LYS A 221 0.19 -17.04 11.83
N LEU A 222 0.09 -16.03 12.70
CA LEU A 222 0.43 -16.17 14.12
C LEU A 222 -0.42 -17.27 14.78
N LEU A 223 -1.74 -17.24 14.57
CA LEU A 223 -2.68 -18.23 15.11
C LEU A 223 -2.46 -19.65 14.59
N ALA A 224 -1.95 -19.80 13.37
CA ALA A 224 -1.61 -21.08 12.77
C ALA A 224 -0.26 -21.65 13.27
N SER A 225 0.57 -20.83 13.93
CA SER A 225 1.88 -21.22 14.44
C SER A 225 1.87 -21.32 15.96
N GLU A 226 1.73 -22.55 16.48
CA GLU A 226 1.75 -22.81 17.93
C GLU A 226 3.01 -22.24 18.61
N LYS A 227 4.17 -22.37 17.96
CA LYS A 227 5.42 -21.80 18.46
C LYS A 227 5.34 -20.28 18.61
N GLN A 228 4.94 -19.56 17.56
CA GLN A 228 4.87 -18.09 17.61
C GLN A 228 3.82 -17.59 18.60
N LEU A 229 2.68 -18.29 18.69
CA LEU A 229 1.65 -17.97 19.67
C LEU A 229 2.16 -18.15 21.10
N ASN A 230 2.87 -19.25 21.39
CA ASN A 230 3.48 -19.49 22.70
C ASN A 230 4.55 -18.44 23.04
N ASP A 231 5.38 -18.03 22.06
CA ASP A 231 6.36 -16.96 22.27
C ASP A 231 5.68 -15.63 22.68
N VAL A 232 4.49 -15.33 22.14
CA VAL A 232 3.69 -14.14 22.54
C VAL A 232 3.11 -14.31 23.94
N ILE A 233 2.58 -15.50 24.26
CA ILE A 233 2.05 -15.81 25.61
C ILE A 233 3.15 -15.63 26.67
N GLU A 234 4.35 -16.15 26.41
CA GLU A 234 5.48 -15.99 27.32
C GLU A 234 5.86 -14.52 27.54
N LYS A 235 5.85 -13.69 26.49
CA LYS A 235 6.11 -12.25 26.61
C LYS A 235 5.05 -11.54 27.46
N ILE A 236 3.77 -11.87 27.29
CA ILE A 236 2.67 -11.31 28.10
C ILE A 236 2.84 -11.69 29.57
N LEU A 237 3.21 -12.96 29.85
CA LEU A 237 3.46 -13.42 31.21
C LEU A 237 4.66 -12.72 31.86
N GLN A 238 5.72 -12.45 31.08
CA GLN A 238 6.88 -11.68 31.56
C GLN A 238 6.51 -10.23 31.91
N GLU A 239 5.63 -9.59 31.13
CA GLU A 239 5.12 -8.25 31.44
C GLU A 239 4.26 -8.26 32.72
N LYS A 240 3.39 -9.26 32.89
CA LYS A 240 2.57 -9.47 34.09
C LYS A 240 3.39 -9.53 35.39
N HIS A 241 4.57 -10.14 35.37
CA HIS A 241 5.43 -10.26 36.55
C HIS A 241 6.05 -8.93 37.02
N ASN A 242 6.01 -7.88 36.19
CA ASN A 242 6.52 -6.54 36.53
C ASN A 242 5.43 -5.59 37.05
N GLU A 243 4.15 -5.94 36.90
CA GLU A 243 3.00 -5.14 37.32
C GLU A 243 2.44 -5.61 38.68
N LYS A 244 1.64 -4.76 39.34
CA LYS A 244 1.15 -5.04 40.70
C LYS A 244 0.18 -6.23 40.70
N ASP A 245 0.37 -7.12 41.67
CA ASP A 245 -0.45 -8.30 41.91
C ASP A 245 -1.96 -7.94 41.98
N GLY A 246 -2.75 -8.37 41.00
CA GLY A 246 -4.22 -8.19 40.99
C GLY A 246 -4.91 -7.81 39.67
N GLU A 247 -4.17 -7.51 38.59
CA GLU A 247 -4.75 -7.12 37.30
C GLU A 247 -5.39 -8.30 36.55
N LYS A 248 -6.53 -8.08 35.89
CA LYS A 248 -7.24 -9.15 35.16
C LYS A 248 -6.45 -9.54 33.91
N SER A 249 -6.42 -10.82 33.56
CA SER A 249 -5.75 -11.31 32.33
C SER A 249 -6.19 -10.56 31.06
N THR A 250 -7.45 -10.12 30.98
CA THR A 250 -7.96 -9.30 29.87
C THR A 250 -7.31 -7.92 29.78
N GLU A 251 -7.04 -7.28 30.91
CA GLU A 251 -6.42 -5.95 30.98
C GLU A 251 -4.95 -6.03 30.59
N ILE A 252 -4.24 -7.05 31.08
CA ILE A 252 -2.85 -7.34 30.72
C ILE A 252 -2.71 -7.62 29.22
N ILE A 253 -3.55 -8.50 28.65
CA ILE A 253 -3.53 -8.76 27.20
C ILE A 253 -3.83 -7.48 26.42
N ARG A 254 -4.81 -6.68 26.86
CA ARG A 254 -5.13 -5.42 26.19
C ARG A 254 -3.95 -4.47 26.17
N SER A 255 -3.33 -4.23 27.32
CA SER A 255 -2.15 -3.38 27.45
C SER A 255 -1.03 -3.84 26.52
N TYR A 256 -0.73 -5.15 26.53
CA TYR A 256 0.28 -5.75 25.66
C TYR A 256 -0.02 -5.51 24.17
N LEU A 257 -1.27 -5.76 23.73
CA LEU A 257 -1.65 -5.59 22.34
C LEU A 257 -1.67 -4.11 21.91
N GLU A 258 -2.05 -3.19 22.79
CA GLU A 258 -2.00 -1.76 22.49
C GLU A 258 -0.56 -1.24 22.31
N ILE A 259 0.42 -1.84 23.00
CA ILE A 259 1.84 -1.47 22.91
C ILE A 259 2.53 -2.19 21.73
N ASN A 260 2.36 -3.51 21.64
CA ASN A 260 3.11 -4.39 20.74
C ASN A 260 2.32 -4.80 19.48
N GLY A 261 1.06 -4.40 19.36
CA GLY A 261 0.13 -4.90 18.34
C GLY A 261 0.61 -4.69 16.90
N LYS A 262 1.34 -3.62 16.62
CA LYS A 262 1.89 -3.34 15.28
C LYS A 262 2.77 -4.50 14.76
N GLU A 263 3.58 -5.11 15.63
CA GLU A 263 4.44 -6.23 15.26
C GLU A 263 3.63 -7.51 14.99
N LEU A 264 2.50 -7.67 15.68
CA LEU A 264 1.57 -8.78 15.51
C LEU A 264 0.63 -8.60 14.30
N GLY A 265 0.64 -7.43 13.67
CA GLY A 265 -0.26 -7.09 12.56
C GLY A 265 -1.61 -6.54 13.00
N LEU A 266 -1.68 -5.92 14.18
CA LEU A 266 -2.82 -5.12 14.62
C LEU A 266 -2.65 -3.63 14.24
N PRO A 267 -3.77 -2.91 14.06
CA PRO A 267 -3.73 -1.47 13.88
C PRO A 267 -3.25 -0.78 15.17
N PRO A 268 -2.53 0.36 15.07
CA PRO A 268 -2.14 1.14 16.23
C PRO A 268 -3.39 1.59 16.99
N SER A 269 -3.50 1.25 18.28
CA SER A 269 -4.72 1.47 19.07
C SER A 269 -5.18 2.93 19.16
N LYS A 270 -4.25 3.87 18.96
CA LYS A 270 -4.48 5.33 18.98
C LYS A 270 -4.46 5.97 17.59
N ALA A 271 -4.61 5.19 16.52
CA ALA A 271 -4.63 5.70 15.15
C ALA A 271 -5.83 6.63 14.91
N ASP A 272 -7.05 6.14 15.21
CA ASP A 272 -8.30 6.89 15.09
C ASP A 272 -9.42 6.25 15.92
N GLU A 273 -10.60 6.88 15.91
CA GLU A 273 -11.78 6.43 16.65
C GLU A 273 -12.31 5.08 16.16
N SER A 274 -12.24 4.78 14.86
CA SER A 274 -12.69 3.49 14.30
C SER A 274 -11.84 2.33 14.82
N VAL A 275 -10.53 2.54 14.95
CA VAL A 275 -9.62 1.56 15.54
C VAL A 275 -9.89 1.41 17.04
N ALA A 276 -10.13 2.50 17.77
CA ALA A 276 -10.50 2.41 19.19
C ALA A 276 -11.80 1.62 19.39
N LEU A 277 -12.80 1.80 18.51
CA LEU A 277 -14.03 1.03 18.51
C LEU A 277 -13.79 -0.45 18.20
N LEU A 278 -12.90 -0.78 17.26
CA LEU A 278 -12.51 -2.16 16.97
C LEU A 278 -11.96 -2.86 18.22
N TYR A 279 -11.00 -2.25 18.93
CA TYR A 279 -10.46 -2.80 20.17
C TYR A 279 -11.56 -2.97 21.22
N ASN A 280 -12.39 -1.95 21.43
CA ASN A 280 -13.48 -2.03 22.41
C ASN A 280 -14.49 -3.14 22.10
N ALA A 281 -14.88 -3.29 20.83
CA ALA A 281 -15.81 -4.33 20.40
C ALA A 281 -15.23 -5.73 20.62
N VAL A 282 -13.99 -5.98 20.18
CA VAL A 282 -13.33 -7.28 20.35
C VAL A 282 -13.23 -7.67 21.82
N PHE A 283 -12.79 -6.76 22.69
CA PHE A 283 -12.64 -7.06 24.11
C PHE A 283 -14.00 -7.18 24.83
N ALA A 284 -15.02 -6.41 24.45
CA ALA A 284 -16.36 -6.54 25.02
C ALA A 284 -17.00 -7.90 24.69
N ASP A 285 -16.86 -8.37 23.45
CA ASP A 285 -17.40 -9.66 23.00
C ASP A 285 -16.80 -10.82 23.79
N VAL A 286 -15.47 -10.81 23.99
CA VAL A 286 -14.77 -11.87 24.71
C VAL A 286 -15.10 -11.85 26.22
N VAL A 287 -15.24 -10.67 26.83
CA VAL A 287 -15.61 -10.52 28.25
C VAL A 287 -17.06 -10.94 28.50
N ASN A 288 -17.99 -10.62 27.60
CA ASN A 288 -19.40 -11.02 27.73
C ASN A 288 -19.61 -12.55 27.57
N GLY A 289 -18.67 -13.25 26.92
CA GLY A 289 -18.69 -14.70 26.76
C GLY A 289 -18.27 -15.52 27.99
N LYS A 290 -17.62 -14.91 29.00
CA LYS A 290 -17.06 -15.62 30.17
C LYS A 290 -17.35 -14.88 31.48
N SER A 291 -18.35 -15.35 32.24
CA SER A 291 -18.61 -14.86 33.59
C SER A 291 -17.59 -15.41 34.59
N ALA A 292 -16.86 -14.49 35.23
CA ALA A 292 -16.31 -14.55 36.59
C ALA A 292 -15.69 -15.87 37.10
N THR A 293 -14.36 -15.92 37.14
CA THR A 293 -13.51 -16.05 38.36
C THR A 293 -12.19 -16.73 38.01
N GLY A 294 -11.08 -16.16 38.50
CA GLY A 294 -9.75 -16.79 38.65
C GLY A 294 -9.26 -17.63 37.47
N LEU A 295 -8.69 -16.97 36.45
CA LEU A 295 -8.11 -17.65 35.30
C LEU A 295 -6.62 -17.94 35.56
N GLU A 296 -6.24 -19.22 35.59
CA GLU A 296 -4.86 -19.71 35.72
C GLU A 296 -4.04 -19.41 34.45
N ASN A 297 -2.74 -19.74 34.41
CA ASN A 297 -1.89 -19.43 33.26
C ASN A 297 -2.35 -20.11 31.94
N ASP A 298 -2.95 -21.30 32.01
CA ASP A 298 -3.52 -21.99 30.84
C ASP A 298 -4.74 -21.24 30.25
N ASP A 299 -5.43 -20.45 31.06
CA ASP A 299 -6.57 -19.65 30.62
C ASP A 299 -6.16 -18.37 29.87
N LEU A 300 -4.95 -17.85 30.12
CA LEU A 300 -4.44 -16.67 29.42
C LEU A 300 -4.18 -16.96 27.94
N GLY A 301 -3.61 -18.13 27.63
CA GLY A 301 -3.37 -18.55 26.25
C GLY A 301 -4.67 -18.75 25.47
N VAL A 302 -5.67 -19.39 26.08
CA VAL A 302 -7.01 -19.55 25.50
C VAL A 302 -7.66 -18.19 25.23
N LEU A 303 -7.59 -17.27 26.20
CA LEU A 303 -8.15 -15.93 26.09
C LEU A 303 -7.45 -15.10 25.00
N LEU A 304 -6.12 -15.11 24.95
CA LEU A 304 -5.36 -14.43 23.90
C LEU A 304 -5.76 -14.95 22.52
N LYS A 305 -5.83 -16.28 22.36
CA LYS A 305 -6.20 -16.91 21.09
C LYS A 305 -7.58 -16.44 20.62
N GLU A 306 -8.58 -16.45 21.51
CA GLU A 306 -9.94 -15.99 21.22
C GLU A 306 -9.99 -14.51 20.80
N ILE A 307 -9.22 -13.65 21.50
CA ILE A 307 -9.10 -12.22 21.16
C ILE A 307 -8.48 -12.03 19.77
N LEU A 308 -7.36 -12.71 19.49
CA LEU A 308 -6.66 -12.60 18.21
C LEU A 308 -7.50 -13.18 17.05
N GLU A 309 -8.26 -14.25 17.29
CA GLU A 309 -9.22 -14.80 16.32
C GLU A 309 -10.31 -13.77 15.98
N LYS A 310 -10.86 -13.08 16.98
CA LYS A 310 -11.85 -12.02 16.76
C LYS A 310 -11.29 -10.82 16.02
N PHE A 311 -10.06 -10.39 16.33
CA PHE A 311 -9.38 -9.37 15.53
C PHE A 311 -9.18 -9.81 14.08
N ALA A 312 -8.73 -11.04 13.86
CA ALA A 312 -8.53 -11.56 12.51
C ALA A 312 -9.86 -11.58 11.72
N GLU A 313 -10.95 -12.06 12.31
CA GLU A 313 -12.29 -12.06 11.69
C GLU A 313 -12.75 -10.64 11.30
N GLN A 314 -12.63 -9.68 12.23
CA GLN A 314 -13.07 -8.31 11.98
C GLN A 314 -12.21 -7.61 10.91
N LEU A 315 -10.88 -7.81 10.94
CA LEU A 315 -9.96 -7.20 9.98
C LEU A 315 -10.03 -7.85 8.59
N GLU A 316 -10.41 -9.12 8.50
CA GLU A 316 -10.69 -9.78 7.21
C GLU A 316 -11.97 -9.24 6.57
N ALA A 317 -13.01 -9.01 7.39
CA ALA A 317 -14.27 -8.45 6.91
C ALA A 317 -14.14 -6.95 6.57
N ASN A 318 -13.41 -6.20 7.40
CA ASN A 318 -13.23 -4.76 7.29
C ASN A 318 -11.76 -4.38 7.57
N PRO A 319 -10.87 -4.45 6.56
CA PRO A 319 -9.47 -4.06 6.72
C PRO A 319 -9.34 -2.60 7.15
N VAL A 320 -8.34 -2.32 7.99
CA VAL A 320 -7.99 -0.96 8.40
C VAL A 320 -6.93 -0.39 7.47
N PHE A 321 -7.15 0.83 6.99
CA PHE A 321 -6.22 1.59 6.16
C PHE A 321 -5.57 2.69 6.99
N HIS A 322 -4.27 2.58 7.24
CA HIS A 322 -3.53 3.52 8.04
C HIS A 322 -2.59 4.35 7.16
N ASN A 323 -2.91 5.62 6.97
CA ASN A 323 -2.06 6.56 6.24
C ASN A 323 -0.82 6.90 7.08
N LEU A 324 0.37 6.66 6.52
CA LEU A 324 1.65 6.90 7.19
C LEU A 324 2.19 8.33 6.96
N GLY A 325 1.45 9.17 6.25
CA GLY A 325 1.87 10.50 5.80
C GLY A 325 2.80 10.43 4.59
N ASN A 326 2.86 11.52 3.82
CA ASN A 326 3.86 11.69 2.76
C ASN A 326 5.09 12.43 3.28
#